data_AF-A0A4S9KVT0-F1
#
_entry.id   AF-A0A4S9KVT0-F1
#
_cell.length_a   1.000
_cell.length_b   1.000
_cell.length_c   1.000
_cell.angle_alpha   90.00
_cell.angle_beta   90.00
_cell.angle_gamma   90.00
#
_symmetry.space_group_name_H-M   'P 1'
#
loop_
_entity.id
_entity.type
_entity.pdbx_description
1 polymer ?
#
loop_
_entity_poly.entity_id
_entity_poly.type
_entity_poly.pdbx_seq_one_letter_code
_entity_poly.pdbx_strand_id
1 'polypeptide(L)'
;MSSITIVDIPRISRESLAGLIKDKHPSMAVIDVRDSDYIGGHIAGGTNIPSNTHDYKMPELVRTLKDKETVVFHCALSQQRGPSAALRYLRERERLSPAKEGEVKMVEEVEGGKVPESKGQTVYVLDGGFVKWQELYGEDKELTEGYQKDIWEFGY
;
A
#
# COMPACT_ATOMS: atom_id res chain seq x y z
N MET A 1 -10.63 -4.57 22.06
CA MET A 1 -10.66 -3.65 20.90
C MET A 1 -9.24 -3.47 20.43
N SER A 2 -8.99 -3.54 19.12
CA SER A 2 -7.66 -3.30 18.55
C SER A 2 -7.15 -1.93 18.99
N SER A 3 -5.93 -1.86 19.52
CA SER A 3 -5.29 -0.62 19.96
C SER A 3 -4.70 0.19 18.80
N ILE A 4 -4.66 -0.37 17.59
CA ILE A 4 -4.05 0.26 16.42
C ILE A 4 -4.92 1.42 15.93
N THR A 5 -4.27 2.57 15.72
CA THR A 5 -4.82 3.77 15.11
C THR A 5 -4.11 4.09 13.80
N ILE A 6 -4.62 5.08 13.05
CA ILE A 6 -4.02 5.50 11.78
C ILE A 6 -2.59 6.03 11.97
N VAL A 7 -2.32 6.68 13.10
CA VAL A 7 -1.02 7.31 13.39
C VAL A 7 0.08 6.26 13.57
N ASP A 8 -0.29 5.05 13.99
CA ASP A 8 0.65 3.95 14.20
C ASP A 8 1.11 3.28 12.89
N ILE A 9 0.48 3.62 11.76
CA ILE A 9 0.77 3.00 10.47
C ILE A 9 1.92 3.76 9.79
N PRO A 10 3.08 3.12 9.57
CA PRO A 10 4.23 3.77 8.97
C PRO A 10 3.94 4.17 7.52
N ARG A 11 4.57 5.27 7.08
CA ARG A 11 4.49 5.73 5.70
C ARG A 11 5.77 5.35 4.94
N ILE A 12 5.64 5.12 3.65
CA ILE A 12 6.77 4.87 2.75
C ILE A 12 6.79 5.95 1.66
N SER A 13 7.98 6.44 1.32
CA SER A 13 8.15 7.40 0.23
C SER A 13 8.06 6.71 -1.14
N ARG A 14 7.76 7.49 -2.19
CA ARG A 14 7.71 6.99 -3.57
C ARG A 14 9.08 6.48 -4.05
N GLU A 15 10.17 7.10 -3.60
CA GLU A 15 11.53 6.71 -3.92
C GLU A 15 11.89 5.35 -3.30
N SER A 16 11.55 5.14 -2.02
CA SER A 16 11.76 3.85 -1.35
C SER A 16 10.90 2.75 -1.98
N LEU A 17 9.63 3.03 -2.29
CA LEU A 17 8.77 2.05 -2.96
C LEU A 17 9.28 1.70 -4.37
N ALA A 18 9.74 2.69 -5.15
CA ALA A 18 10.33 2.45 -6.46
C ALA A 18 11.58 1.57 -6.39
N GLY A 19 12.45 1.79 -5.39
CA GLY A 19 13.60 0.91 -5.13
C GLY A 19 13.16 -0.53 -4.88
N LEU A 20 12.17 -0.74 -4.02
CA LEU A 20 11.69 -2.08 -3.67
C LEU A 20 11.03 -2.82 -4.84
N ILE A 21 10.36 -2.08 -5.74
CA ILE A 21 9.80 -2.65 -6.98
C ILE A 21 10.94 -3.06 -7.94
N LYS A 22 11.96 -2.20 -8.11
CA LYS A 22 13.12 -2.47 -8.97
C LYS A 22 13.96 -3.66 -8.48
N ASP A 23 14.09 -3.79 -7.17
CA ASP A 23 14.77 -4.92 -6.52
C ASP A 23 13.95 -6.23 -6.60
N LYS A 24 12.73 -6.17 -7.17
CA LYS A 24 11.79 -7.30 -7.35
C LYS A 24 11.57 -8.07 -6.06
N HIS A 25 11.37 -7.35 -4.95
CA HIS A 25 11.17 -7.98 -3.65
C HIS A 25 9.97 -8.95 -3.70
N PRO A 26 10.19 -10.29 -3.67
CA PRO A 26 9.19 -11.27 -4.10
C PRO A 26 7.99 -11.33 -3.14
N SER A 27 8.19 -10.90 -1.90
CA SER A 27 7.20 -10.93 -0.83
C SER A 27 6.50 -9.59 -0.60
N MET A 28 6.47 -8.71 -1.61
CA MET A 28 5.71 -7.45 -1.56
C MET A 28 4.34 -7.56 -2.24
N ALA A 29 3.39 -6.73 -1.78
CA ALA A 29 2.15 -6.41 -2.48
C ALA A 29 1.83 -4.90 -2.37
N VAL A 30 1.44 -4.29 -3.49
CA VAL A 30 0.94 -2.91 -3.53
C VAL A 30 -0.58 -2.97 -3.74
N ILE A 31 -1.33 -2.33 -2.84
CA ILE A 31 -2.80 -2.32 -2.84
C ILE A 31 -3.28 -0.90 -3.13
N ASP A 32 -3.85 -0.73 -4.32
CA ASP A 32 -4.47 0.51 -4.75
C ASP A 32 -5.95 0.50 -4.35
N VAL A 33 -6.35 1.43 -3.48
CA VAL A 33 -7.74 1.53 -3.00
C VAL A 33 -8.55 2.64 -3.65
N ARG A 34 -8.08 3.18 -4.78
CA ARG A 34 -8.85 4.10 -5.62
C ARG A 34 -10.08 3.41 -6.20
N ASP A 35 -11.12 4.20 -6.43
CA ASP A 35 -12.40 3.76 -6.97
C ASP A 35 -12.43 4.12 -8.46
N SER A 36 -13.28 5.07 -8.88
CA SER A 36 -13.29 5.57 -10.26
C SER A 36 -12.01 6.31 -10.66
N ASP A 37 -11.29 6.85 -9.67
CA ASP A 37 -10.02 7.56 -9.82
C ASP A 37 -8.81 6.64 -10.02
N TYR A 38 -9.03 5.34 -10.19
CA TYR A 38 -8.00 4.38 -10.60
C TYR A 38 -7.55 4.56 -12.07
N ILE A 39 -8.42 5.13 -12.90
CA ILE A 39 -8.14 5.41 -14.32
C ILE A 39 -6.98 6.41 -14.43
N GLY A 40 -6.16 6.26 -15.47
CA GLY A 40 -5.02 7.14 -15.76
C GLY A 40 -3.66 6.54 -15.40
N GLY A 41 -3.63 5.32 -14.88
CA GLY A 41 -2.42 4.56 -14.61
C GLY A 41 -2.38 4.05 -13.17
N HIS A 42 -1.53 3.06 -12.94
CA HIS A 42 -1.35 2.43 -11.64
C HIS A 42 0.08 1.91 -11.46
N ILE A 43 0.47 1.68 -10.21
CA ILE A 43 1.80 1.16 -9.88
C ILE A 43 1.94 -0.27 -10.41
N ALA A 44 3.05 -0.56 -11.07
CA ALA A 44 3.32 -1.85 -11.69
C ALA A 44 3.22 -3.01 -10.68
N GLY A 45 2.57 -4.10 -11.09
CA GLY A 45 2.29 -5.25 -10.23
C GLY A 45 1.32 -4.99 -9.06
N GLY A 46 0.72 -3.79 -8.97
CA GLY A 46 -0.27 -3.45 -7.97
C GLY A 46 -1.61 -4.12 -8.19
N THR A 47 -2.35 -4.38 -7.11
CA THR A 47 -3.72 -4.91 -7.16
C THR A 47 -4.70 -3.83 -6.77
N ASN A 48 -5.72 -3.58 -7.61
CA ASN A 48 -6.79 -2.64 -7.28
C ASN A 48 -7.88 -3.31 -6.43
N ILE A 49 -8.08 -2.77 -5.23
CA ILE A 49 -9.13 -3.17 -4.28
C ILE A 49 -9.87 -1.90 -3.84
N PRO A 50 -10.86 -1.43 -4.62
CA PRO A 50 -11.53 -0.16 -4.38
C PRO A 50 -12.12 -0.06 -2.98
N SER A 51 -12.04 1.14 -2.40
CA SER A 51 -12.45 1.38 -1.01
C SER A 51 -13.92 1.05 -0.74
N ASN A 52 -14.79 1.23 -1.72
CA ASN A 52 -16.20 0.88 -1.64
C ASN A 52 -16.48 -0.64 -1.56
N THR A 53 -15.47 -1.49 -1.82
CA THR A 53 -15.60 -2.96 -1.77
C THR A 53 -15.11 -3.56 -0.46
N HIS A 54 -14.51 -2.76 0.43
CA HIS A 54 -13.81 -3.25 1.62
C HIS A 54 -14.71 -4.00 2.59
N ASP A 55 -16.00 -3.66 2.65
CA ASP A 55 -16.93 -4.30 3.58
C ASP A 55 -17.11 -5.81 3.32
N TYR A 56 -16.85 -6.29 2.11
CA TYR A 56 -16.95 -7.71 1.76
C TYR A 56 -15.64 -8.32 1.23
N LYS A 57 -14.72 -7.54 0.64
CA LYS A 57 -13.44 -8.06 0.12
C LYS A 57 -12.31 -8.11 1.16
N MET A 58 -12.39 -7.36 2.27
CA MET A 58 -11.29 -7.29 3.23
C MET A 58 -10.89 -8.65 3.84
N PRO A 59 -11.83 -9.55 4.22
CA PRO A 59 -11.47 -10.86 4.74
C PRO A 59 -10.72 -11.73 3.72
N GLU A 60 -11.09 -11.62 2.44
CA GLU A 60 -10.41 -12.31 1.34
C GLU A 60 -9.02 -11.72 1.12
N LEU A 61 -8.91 -10.39 1.12
CA LEU A 61 -7.64 -9.68 0.98
C LEU A 61 -6.61 -10.14 2.03
N VAL A 62 -7.03 -10.26 3.30
CA VAL A 62 -6.18 -10.76 4.40
C VAL A 62 -5.67 -12.17 4.12
N ARG A 63 -6.51 -13.06 3.57
CA ARG A 63 -6.12 -14.44 3.25
C ARG A 63 -5.15 -14.50 2.08
N THR A 64 -5.39 -13.68 1.05
CA THR A 64 -4.54 -13.61 -0.15
C THR A 64 -3.17 -13.04 0.17
N LEU A 65 -3.10 -12.04 1.06
CA LEU A 65 -1.86 -11.38 1.43
C LEU A 65 -1.13 -12.06 2.60
N LYS A 66 -1.63 -13.15 3.17
CA LYS A 66 -1.08 -13.76 4.39
C LYS A 66 0.41 -14.12 4.32
N ASP A 67 0.90 -14.46 3.13
CA ASP A 67 2.28 -14.93 2.88
C ASP A 67 3.21 -13.78 2.42
N LYS A 68 2.68 -12.55 2.31
CA LYS A 68 3.46 -11.36 1.94
C LYS A 68 4.11 -10.76 3.16
N GLU A 69 5.39 -10.43 3.07
CA GLU A 69 6.15 -9.75 4.13
C GLU A 69 5.84 -8.26 4.17
N THR A 70 5.63 -7.63 3.01
CA THR A 70 5.37 -6.18 2.93
C THR A 70 4.10 -5.90 2.15
N VAL A 71 3.19 -5.12 2.73
CA VAL A 71 1.97 -4.66 2.08
C VAL A 71 1.91 -3.14 2.09
N VAL A 72 1.78 -2.52 0.93
CA VAL A 72 1.75 -1.06 0.80
C VAL A 72 0.37 -0.64 0.29
N PHE A 73 -0.37 0.10 1.10
CA PHE A 73 -1.65 0.68 0.69
C PHE A 73 -1.47 2.09 0.16
N HIS A 74 -2.25 2.45 -0.86
CA HIS A 74 -2.32 3.83 -1.32
C HIS A 74 -3.68 4.16 -1.91
N CYS A 75 -3.99 5.45 -1.98
CA CYS A 75 -5.07 5.94 -2.85
C CYS A 75 -4.50 7.00 -3.80
N ALA A 76 -5.30 7.97 -4.23
CA ALA A 76 -4.80 9.06 -5.04
C ALA A 76 -3.82 9.97 -4.27
N LEU A 77 -4.23 10.46 -3.09
CA LEU A 77 -3.42 11.34 -2.23
C LEU A 77 -2.91 10.67 -0.95
N SER A 78 -3.42 9.49 -0.61
CA SER A 78 -3.14 8.75 0.63
C SER A 78 -3.39 9.54 1.93
N GLN A 79 -4.39 10.42 1.95
CA GLN A 79 -4.79 11.21 3.12
C GLN A 79 -5.95 10.58 3.93
N GLN A 80 -6.87 9.88 3.25
CA GLN A 80 -8.07 9.31 3.88
C GLN A 80 -8.27 7.84 3.55
N ARG A 81 -8.52 7.52 2.27
CA ARG A 81 -8.83 6.14 1.83
C ARG A 81 -7.68 5.17 2.07
N GLY A 82 -6.45 5.53 1.69
CA GLY A 82 -5.25 4.70 1.91
C GLY A 82 -5.02 4.33 3.39
N PRO A 83 -4.89 5.31 4.30
CA PRO A 83 -4.73 5.03 5.73
C PRO A 83 -5.91 4.27 6.34
N SER A 84 -7.14 4.60 5.95
CA SER A 84 -8.34 3.91 6.44
C SER A 84 -8.37 2.44 6.01
N ALA A 85 -7.95 2.16 4.78
CA ALA A 85 -7.87 0.79 4.25
C ALA A 85 -6.81 -0.04 4.98
N ALA A 86 -5.62 0.53 5.17
CA ALA A 86 -4.53 -0.12 5.92
C ALA A 86 -4.98 -0.45 7.35
N LEU A 87 -5.67 0.49 8.01
CA LEU A 87 -6.19 0.26 9.35
C LEU A 87 -7.26 -0.85 9.39
N ARG A 88 -8.21 -0.83 8.44
CA ARG A 88 -9.23 -1.89 8.31
C ARG A 88 -8.57 -3.25 8.09
N TYR A 89 -7.57 -3.32 7.22
CA TYR A 89 -6.80 -4.52 6.94
C TYR A 89 -6.11 -5.06 8.19
N LEU A 90 -5.41 -4.21 8.95
CA LEU A 90 -4.73 -4.61 10.19
C LEU A 90 -5.72 -5.16 11.23
N ARG A 91 -6.84 -4.47 11.44
CA ARG A 91 -7.90 -4.91 12.37
C ARG A 91 -8.53 -6.23 11.94
N GLU A 92 -8.78 -6.40 10.66
CA GLU A 92 -9.33 -7.65 10.12
C GLU A 92 -8.32 -8.80 10.24
N ARG A 93 -7.02 -8.52 10.04
CA ARG A 93 -5.93 -9.49 10.26
C ARG A 93 -5.87 -9.96 11.71
N GLU A 94 -5.96 -9.04 12.67
CA GLU A 94 -6.06 -9.38 14.11
C GLU A 94 -7.30 -10.23 14.41
N ARG A 95 -8.46 -9.86 13.84
CA ARG A 95 -9.73 -10.57 14.03
C ARG A 95 -9.67 -12.02 13.51
N LEU A 96 -9.03 -12.24 12.37
CA LEU A 96 -8.94 -13.54 11.71
C LEU A 96 -7.78 -14.41 12.24
N SER A 97 -6.76 -13.81 12.87
CA SER A 97 -5.59 -14.51 13.41
C SER A 97 -5.31 -14.16 14.88
N PRO A 98 -6.23 -14.44 15.82
CA PRO A 98 -6.05 -14.10 17.24
C PRO A 98 -4.91 -14.89 17.93
N ALA A 99 -4.41 -15.96 17.31
CA ALA A 99 -3.39 -16.87 17.89
C ALA A 99 -1.93 -16.50 17.54
N LYS A 100 -1.69 -15.42 16.80
CA LYS A 100 -0.34 -14.85 16.60
C LYS A 100 -0.24 -13.51 17.32
N GLU A 101 -0.36 -13.54 18.65
CA GLU A 101 0.15 -12.46 19.49
C GLU A 101 1.67 -12.38 19.27
N GLY A 102 2.13 -11.38 18.53
CA GLY A 102 3.56 -11.13 18.36
C GLY A 102 3.90 -10.48 17.03
N GLU A 103 4.25 -9.20 17.12
CA GLU A 103 5.00 -8.44 16.11
C GLU A 103 4.20 -7.86 14.93
N VAL A 104 3.24 -6.98 15.24
CA VAL A 104 3.21 -5.70 14.51
C VAL A 104 4.22 -4.81 15.22
N LYS A 105 5.50 -4.94 14.87
CA LYS A 105 6.52 -4.02 15.41
C LYS A 105 6.52 -2.77 14.54
N MET A 106 6.32 -1.65 15.22
CA MET A 106 6.47 -0.30 14.70
C MET A 106 7.86 -0.20 14.09
N VAL A 107 7.92 0.00 12.78
CA VAL A 107 9.17 0.27 12.08
C VAL A 107 9.35 1.78 12.10
N GLU A 108 10.44 2.24 12.71
CA GLU A 108 10.91 3.62 12.57
C GLU A 108 11.11 3.93 11.08
N GLU A 109 10.93 5.20 10.71
CA GLU A 109 11.11 5.71 9.35
C GLU A 109 12.31 5.04 8.66
N VAL A 110 12.03 4.36 7.55
CA VAL A 110 13.09 3.76 6.73
C VAL A 110 13.72 4.86 5.89
N GLU A 111 14.63 5.63 6.50
CA GLU A 111 15.65 6.35 5.74
C GLU A 111 16.64 5.31 5.17
N GLY A 112 16.61 5.12 3.85
CA GLY A 112 17.62 4.30 3.15
C GLY A 112 17.17 2.94 2.64
N GLY A 113 15.89 2.75 2.30
CA GLY A 113 15.44 1.67 1.41
C GLY A 113 15.58 0.23 1.92
N LYS A 114 15.92 0.02 3.20
CA LYS A 114 16.01 -1.32 3.79
C LYS A 114 14.78 -1.63 4.62
N VAL A 115 13.93 -2.54 4.13
CA VAL A 115 12.85 -3.14 4.93
C VAL A 115 13.50 -3.95 6.06
N PRO A 116 13.13 -3.74 7.33
CA PRO A 116 13.66 -4.54 8.43
C PRO A 116 13.18 -5.99 8.29
N GLU A 117 14.11 -6.95 8.35
CA GLU A 117 13.81 -8.37 8.48
C GLU A 117 13.06 -8.60 9.79
N SER A 118 11.74 -8.75 9.72
CA SER A 118 10.91 -9.09 10.88
C SER A 118 10.11 -10.36 10.59
N LYS A 119 9.84 -11.16 11.62
CA LYS A 119 9.08 -12.42 11.53
C LYS A 119 7.56 -12.20 11.30
N GLY A 120 7.16 -11.00 10.90
CA GLY A 120 5.78 -10.58 10.68
C GLY A 120 5.60 -9.74 9.41
N GLN A 121 4.34 -9.58 8.99
CA GLN A 121 4.00 -8.76 7.82
C GLN A 121 3.91 -7.28 8.20
N THR A 122 4.72 -6.45 7.55
CA THR A 122 4.74 -4.99 7.67
C THR A 122 3.74 -4.34 6.72
N VAL A 123 2.96 -3.39 7.22
CA VAL A 123 1.96 -2.65 6.44
C VAL A 123 2.33 -1.17 6.40
N TYR A 124 2.45 -0.62 5.20
CA TYR A 124 2.76 0.80 4.96
C TYR A 124 1.63 1.52 4.24
N VAL A 125 1.63 2.85 4.35
CA VAL A 125 0.88 3.74 3.46
C VAL A 125 1.85 4.52 2.57
N LEU A 126 1.66 4.49 1.24
CA LEU A 126 2.46 5.30 0.32
C LEU A 126 2.17 6.79 0.53
N ASP A 127 3.19 7.57 0.83
CA ASP A 127 3.02 9.00 1.01
C ASP A 127 2.71 9.74 -0.30
N GLY A 128 1.74 10.66 -0.25
CA GLY A 128 1.26 11.40 -1.42
C GLY A 128 0.47 10.59 -2.45
N GLY A 129 0.33 9.28 -2.26
CA GLY A 129 -0.46 8.39 -3.11
C GLY A 129 0.00 8.36 -4.58
N PHE A 130 -0.91 7.96 -5.46
CA PHE A 130 -0.62 7.86 -6.89
C PHE A 130 -0.34 9.23 -7.55
N VAL A 131 -0.88 10.32 -7.02
CA VAL A 131 -0.65 11.68 -7.55
C VAL A 131 0.83 12.04 -7.50
N LYS A 132 1.47 11.88 -6.34
CA LYS A 132 2.93 12.10 -6.22
C LYS A 132 3.74 11.01 -6.93
N TRP A 133 3.22 9.80 -7.04
CA TRP A 133 3.90 8.73 -7.77
C TRP A 133 4.08 9.09 -9.25
N GLN A 134 2.97 9.45 -9.91
CA GLN A 134 2.97 9.69 -11.35
C GLN A 134 3.80 10.92 -11.76
N GLU A 135 3.90 11.93 -10.89
CA GLU A 135 4.77 13.10 -11.12
C GLU A 135 6.23 12.72 -11.39
N LEU A 136 6.71 11.65 -10.75
CA LEU A 136 8.11 11.22 -10.82
C LEU A 136 8.31 9.96 -11.67
N TYR A 137 7.38 9.02 -11.60
CA TYR A 137 7.49 7.69 -12.20
C TYR A 137 6.38 7.37 -13.19
N GLY A 138 5.51 8.32 -13.54
CA GLY A 138 4.36 8.08 -14.44
C GLY A 138 4.79 7.58 -15.82
N GLU A 139 5.82 8.17 -16.40
CA GLU A 139 6.35 7.77 -17.73
C GLU A 139 7.26 6.53 -17.68
N ASP A 140 7.65 6.07 -16.49
CA ASP A 140 8.49 4.87 -16.31
C ASP A 140 7.65 3.60 -16.41
N LYS A 141 7.77 2.88 -17.53
CA LYS A 141 7.00 1.66 -17.81
C LYS A 141 7.39 0.46 -16.94
N GLU A 142 8.54 0.50 -16.26
CA GLU A 142 8.91 -0.55 -15.30
C GLU A 142 8.20 -0.38 -13.97
N LEU A 143 7.83 0.87 -13.63
CA LEU A 143 7.25 1.26 -12.36
C LEU A 143 5.75 1.57 -12.43
N THR A 144 5.27 1.98 -13.60
CA THR A 144 3.89 2.41 -13.82
C THR A 144 3.31 1.73 -15.06
N GLU A 145 2.12 1.16 -14.89
CA GLU A 145 1.36 0.50 -15.94
C GLU A 145 0.14 1.34 -16.32
N GLY A 146 -0.24 1.31 -17.61
CA GLY A 146 -1.46 1.96 -18.09
C GLY A 146 -1.49 3.49 -17.94
N TYR A 147 -0.33 4.13 -17.78
CA TYR A 147 -0.23 5.58 -17.62
C TYR A 147 -0.78 6.33 -18.84
N GLN A 148 -1.66 7.30 -18.58
CA GLN A 148 -2.26 8.16 -19.61
C GLN A 148 -1.90 9.61 -19.31
N LYS A 149 -0.86 10.13 -19.96
CA LYS A 149 -0.34 11.48 -19.75
C LYS A 149 -1.42 12.56 -19.84
N ASP A 150 -2.33 12.43 -20.80
CA ASP A 150 -3.42 13.40 -21.06
C ASP A 150 -4.38 13.56 -19.86
N ILE A 151 -4.51 12.53 -19.02
CA ILE A 151 -5.33 12.59 -17.79
C ILE A 151 -4.65 13.45 -16.72
N TRP A 152 -3.32 13.55 -16.74
CA TRP A 152 -2.52 14.22 -15.71
C TRP A 152 -1.98 15.59 -16.15
N GLU A 153 -2.10 15.95 -17.44
CA GLU A 153 -1.55 17.18 -18.02
C GLU A 153 -2.08 18.46 -17.35
N PHE A 154 -3.32 18.43 -16.86
CA PHE A 154 -3.98 19.58 -16.22
C PHE A 154 -3.95 19.53 -14.68
N GLY A 155 -3.20 18.60 -14.09
CA GLY A 155 -3.16 18.37 -12.66
C GLY A 155 -4.27 17.43 -12.16
N TYR A 156 -4.19 17.08 -10.88
CA TYR A 156 -5.11 16.19 -10.17
C TYR A 156 -6.17 16.96 -9.37
#